data_AF-A0A6B1KQ36-F1
#
_entry.id   AF-A0A6B1KQ36-F1
#
_cell.length_a   1.000
_cell.length_b   1.000
_cell.length_c   1.000
_cell.angle_alpha   90.00
_cell.angle_beta   90.00
_cell.angle_gamma   90.00
#
_symmetry.space_group_name_H-M   'P 1'
#
loop_
_entity.id
_entity.type
_entity.pdbx_description
1 polymer ?
#
loop_
_entity_poly.entity_id
_entity_poly.type
_entity_poly.pdbx_seq_one_letter_code
_entity_poly.pdbx_strand_id
1 'polypeptide(L)'
;MTAVGRPGKGERLADWFDGRLGIHTLGRKYLRKVFPDHWSFLLGEICLYSFVVLVLTGVYLTLFFHPSMNEVTYQGSYTPLNGVRMSEAYASTLDISFDVRGGLLIRQL
;
A
#
# COMPACT_ATOMS: atom_id res chain seq x y z
N MET A 1 -39.03 15.39 -30.26
CA MET A 1 -38.78 13.97 -29.97
C MET A 1 -37.27 13.80 -29.78
N THR A 2 -36.76 14.07 -28.58
CA THR A 2 -35.31 14.04 -28.29
C THR A 2 -34.90 12.61 -27.96
N ALA A 3 -34.08 12.02 -28.82
CA ALA A 3 -33.52 10.68 -28.62
C ALA A 3 -32.58 10.70 -27.41
N VAL A 4 -33.02 10.08 -26.30
CA VAL A 4 -32.14 9.77 -25.18
C VAL A 4 -31.17 8.69 -25.66
N GLY A 5 -29.89 9.05 -25.76
CA GLY A 5 -28.83 8.13 -26.13
C GLY A 5 -28.79 6.93 -25.19
N ARG A 6 -28.48 5.74 -25.72
CA ARG A 6 -28.37 4.51 -24.93
C ARG A 6 -27.41 4.74 -23.74
N PRO A 7 -27.81 4.47 -22.49
CA PRO A 7 -26.97 4.73 -21.34
C PRO A 7 -25.68 3.90 -21.46
N GLY A 8 -24.55 4.54 -21.24
CA GLY A 8 -23.24 3.89 -21.28
C GLY A 8 -23.16 2.79 -20.23
N LYS A 9 -22.30 1.78 -20.44
CA LYS A 9 -22.13 0.68 -19.46
C LYS A 9 -21.82 1.20 -18.04
N GLY A 10 -21.14 2.33 -17.92
CA GLY A 10 -20.85 3.00 -16.64
C GLY A 10 -22.09 3.61 -15.96
N GLU A 11 -23.02 4.14 -16.74
CA GLU A 11 -24.26 4.76 -16.24
C GLU A 11 -25.20 3.68 -15.66
N ARG A 12 -25.31 2.53 -16.34
CA ARG A 12 -26.09 1.38 -15.83
C ARG A 12 -25.50 0.76 -14.56
N LEU A 13 -24.18 0.76 -14.42
CA LEU A 13 -23.51 0.33 -13.19
C LEU A 13 -23.78 1.32 -12.05
N ALA A 14 -23.65 2.62 -12.32
CA ALA A 14 -23.94 3.67 -11.35
C ALA A 14 -25.40 3.60 -10.86
N ASP A 15 -26.38 3.46 -11.77
CA ASP A 15 -27.81 3.33 -11.42
C ASP A 15 -28.10 2.08 -10.58
N TRP A 16 -27.43 0.95 -10.88
CA TRP A 16 -27.61 -0.29 -10.12
C TRP A 16 -27.06 -0.18 -8.70
N PHE A 17 -25.89 0.44 -8.54
CA PHE A 17 -25.29 0.69 -7.23
C PHE A 17 -26.09 1.75 -6.44
N ASP A 18 -26.55 2.80 -7.10
CA ASP A 18 -27.34 3.85 -6.45
C ASP A 18 -28.71 3.34 -5.98
N GLY A 19 -29.38 2.53 -6.80
CA GLY A 19 -30.65 1.90 -6.43
C GLY A 19 -30.58 0.95 -5.23
N ARG A 20 -29.39 0.49 -4.83
CA ARG A 20 -29.18 -0.40 -3.67
C ARG A 20 -28.54 0.28 -2.47
N LEU A 21 -27.68 1.27 -2.68
CA LEU A 21 -26.82 1.83 -1.64
C LEU A 21 -27.05 3.33 -1.38
N GLY A 22 -27.87 4.01 -2.19
CA GLY A 22 -28.18 5.44 -2.01
C GLY A 22 -26.95 6.34 -2.05
N ILE A 23 -25.97 5.99 -2.89
CA ILE A 23 -24.62 6.59 -2.94
C ILE A 23 -24.69 8.07 -3.31
N HIS A 24 -25.69 8.50 -4.08
CA HIS A 24 -25.83 9.92 -4.44
C HIS A 24 -26.07 10.85 -3.25
N THR A 25 -26.75 10.40 -2.19
CA THR A 25 -27.02 11.25 -1.00
C THR A 25 -25.79 11.36 -0.10
N LEU A 26 -25.08 10.25 0.12
CA LEU A 26 -23.85 10.21 0.90
C LEU A 26 -22.70 10.92 0.16
N GLY A 27 -22.47 10.59 -1.11
CA GLY A 27 -21.42 11.20 -1.93
C GLY A 27 -21.57 12.73 -2.02
N ARG A 28 -22.80 13.23 -2.26
CA ARG A 28 -23.06 14.68 -2.31
C ARG A 28 -22.77 15.39 -0.98
N LYS A 29 -22.97 14.73 0.15
CA LYS A 29 -22.69 15.30 1.48
C LYS A 29 -21.19 15.38 1.78
N TYR A 30 -20.41 14.37 1.39
CA TYR A 30 -18.96 14.38 1.56
C TYR A 30 -18.24 15.32 0.57
N LEU A 31 -18.72 15.40 -0.68
CA LEU A 31 -18.12 16.24 -1.72
C LEU A 31 -18.30 17.75 -1.50
N ARG A 32 -19.32 18.17 -0.75
CA ARG A 32 -19.54 19.60 -0.41
C ARG A 32 -18.80 20.04 0.85
N LYS A 33 -17.95 19.20 1.43
CA LYS A 33 -17.20 19.55 2.63
C LYS A 33 -16.10 20.54 2.28
N VAL A 34 -16.25 21.78 2.75
CA VAL A 34 -15.24 22.84 2.59
C VAL A 34 -14.14 22.59 3.61
N PHE A 35 -12.92 22.38 3.12
CA PHE A 35 -11.74 22.23 3.96
C PHE A 35 -11.03 23.58 4.08
N PRO A 36 -10.62 24.00 5.30
CA PRO A 36 -9.84 25.22 5.50
C PRO A 36 -8.43 25.07 4.92
N ASP A 37 -7.90 26.15 4.33
CA ASP A 37 -6.64 26.22 3.56
C ASP A 37 -5.40 26.54 4.41
N HIS A 38 -5.44 26.20 5.70
CA HIS A 38 -4.27 26.36 6.55
C HIS A 38 -3.24 25.26 6.26
N TRP A 39 -2.00 25.65 5.99
CA TRP A 39 -0.82 24.79 5.88
C TRP A 39 -0.74 23.67 6.93
N SER A 40 -1.04 23.95 8.20
CA SER A 40 -1.04 22.94 9.27
C SER A 40 -2.09 21.83 9.09
N PHE A 41 -3.16 22.07 8.33
CA PHE A 41 -4.19 21.06 8.04
C PHE A 41 -3.65 19.94 7.14
N LEU A 42 -2.71 20.25 6.24
CA LEU A 42 -2.07 19.28 5.34
C LEU A 42 -1.16 18.29 6.10
N LEU A 43 -0.71 18.61 7.32
CA LEU A 43 0.12 17.70 8.13
C LEU A 43 -0.61 16.39 8.46
N GLY A 44 -1.92 16.47 8.72
CA GLY A 44 -2.73 15.26 8.97
C GLY A 44 -2.86 14.40 7.71
N GLU A 45 -2.97 15.03 6.55
CA GLU A 45 -3.05 14.34 5.26
C GLU A 45 -1.72 13.65 4.91
N ILE A 46 -0.58 14.30 5.19
CA ILE A 46 0.74 13.70 5.06
C ILE A 46 0.86 12.45 5.95
N CYS A 47 0.44 12.54 7.22
CA CYS A 47 0.44 11.37 8.11
C CYS A 47 -0.42 10.22 7.56
N LEU A 48 -1.60 10.53 7.02
CA LEU A 48 -2.48 9.52 6.42
C LEU A 48 -1.83 8.86 5.20
N TYR A 49 -1.25 9.65 4.30
CA TYR A 49 -0.59 9.11 3.11
C TYR A 49 0.66 8.30 3.46
N SER A 50 1.48 8.78 4.39
CA SER A 50 2.63 8.00 4.90
C SER A 50 2.18 6.69 5.53
N PHE A 51 1.09 6.69 6.30
CA PHE A 51 0.53 5.46 6.87
C PHE A 51 0.07 4.48 5.79
N VAL A 52 -0.62 4.95 4.75
CA VAL A 52 -1.03 4.09 3.62
C VAL A 52 0.19 3.49 2.93
N VAL A 53 1.23 4.30 2.69
CA VAL A 53 2.49 3.83 2.10
C VAL A 53 3.12 2.73 2.97
N LEU A 54 3.24 2.96 4.28
CA LEU A 54 3.78 1.98 5.23
C LEU A 54 2.99 0.67 5.27
N VAL A 55 1.66 0.73 5.16
CA VAL A 55 0.84 -0.48 5.12
C VAL A 55 1.10 -1.25 3.82
N LEU A 56 1.15 -0.56 2.68
CA LEU A 56 1.40 -1.22 1.39
C LEU A 56 2.80 -1.83 1.31
N THR A 57 3.84 -1.09 1.69
CA THR A 57 5.21 -1.60 1.69
C THR A 57 5.43 -2.64 2.79
N GLY A 58 4.86 -2.43 3.98
CA GLY A 58 4.91 -3.38 5.09
C GLY A 58 4.28 -4.73 4.74
N VAL A 59 3.08 -4.74 4.13
CA VAL A 59 2.42 -5.97 3.69
C VAL A 59 3.24 -6.69 2.62
N TYR A 60 3.92 -5.96 1.74
CA TYR A 60 4.85 -6.59 0.78
C TYR A 60 6.02 -7.26 1.50
N LEU A 61 6.64 -6.58 2.47
CA LEU A 61 7.80 -7.08 3.22
C LEU A 61 7.46 -8.31 4.07
N THR A 62 6.27 -8.38 4.65
CA THR A 62 5.86 -9.52 5.50
C THR A 62 5.73 -10.84 4.71
N LEU A 63 5.56 -10.79 3.38
CA LEU A 63 5.52 -12.00 2.55
C LEU A 63 6.90 -12.68 2.41
N PHE A 64 7.99 -11.92 2.62
CA PHE A 64 9.37 -12.41 2.45
C PHE A 64 10.15 -12.44 3.77
N PHE A 65 9.66 -11.80 4.83
CA PHE A 65 10.35 -11.71 6.10
C PHE A 65 10.12 -12.97 6.97
N HIS A 66 11.20 -13.57 7.47
CA HIS A 66 11.13 -14.72 8.37
C HIS A 66 11.42 -14.30 9.82
N PRO A 67 10.39 -14.19 10.70
CA PRO A 67 10.56 -13.71 12.06
C PRO A 67 11.08 -14.82 13.00
N SER A 68 12.38 -15.13 12.93
CA SER A 68 13.00 -16.15 13.76
C SER A 68 14.37 -15.69 14.29
N MET A 69 14.63 -15.97 15.56
CA MET A 69 15.90 -15.70 16.24
C MET A 69 16.83 -16.92 16.21
N ASN A 70 16.50 -17.95 15.44
CA ASN A 70 17.36 -19.10 15.26
C ASN A 70 18.67 -18.67 14.59
N GLU A 71 19.80 -19.21 15.05
CA GLU A 71 21.09 -18.89 14.46
C GLU A 71 21.31 -19.73 13.21
N VAL A 72 21.55 -19.06 12.09
CA VAL A 72 21.87 -19.66 10.80
C VAL A 72 23.21 -19.13 10.31
N THR A 73 23.96 -19.98 9.61
CA THR A 73 25.18 -19.55 8.93
C THR A 73 24.78 -19.00 7.56
N TYR A 74 25.13 -17.75 7.27
CA TYR A 74 24.77 -17.12 6.01
C TYR A 74 25.56 -17.73 4.83
N GLN A 75 24.85 -18.11 3.77
CA GLN A 75 25.38 -18.58 2.49
C GLN A 75 24.56 -17.97 1.34
N GLY A 76 24.52 -16.65 1.24
CA GLY A 76 23.70 -15.92 0.26
C GLY A 76 24.51 -15.11 -0.75
N SER A 77 23.80 -14.28 -1.51
CA SER A 77 24.37 -13.43 -2.56
C SER A 77 25.33 -12.35 -2.05
N TYR A 78 25.24 -11.96 -0.77
CA TYR A 78 26.14 -10.98 -0.16
C TYR A 78 27.43 -11.64 0.36
N THR A 79 28.37 -11.87 -0.54
CA THR A 79 29.65 -12.58 -0.30
C THR A 79 30.43 -12.16 0.95
N PRO A 80 30.49 -10.87 1.35
CA PRO A 80 31.23 -10.46 2.55
C PRO A 80 30.72 -11.03 3.87
N LEU A 81 29.46 -11.48 3.92
CA LEU A 81 28.86 -12.06 5.13
C LEU A 81 28.78 -13.59 5.08
N ASN A 82 29.29 -14.23 4.02
CA ASN A 82 29.26 -15.69 3.90
C ASN A 82 30.10 -16.36 4.99
N GLY A 83 29.52 -17.32 5.70
CA GLY A 83 30.13 -18.01 6.83
C GLY A 83 29.92 -17.35 8.20
N VAL A 84 29.28 -16.17 8.25
CA VAL A 84 28.94 -15.51 9.52
C VAL A 84 27.65 -16.09 10.09
N ARG A 85 27.65 -16.35 11.41
CA ARG A 85 26.44 -16.74 12.15
C ARG A 85 25.59 -15.50 12.41
N MET A 86 24.33 -15.55 12.03
CA MET A 86 23.36 -14.47 12.22
C MET A 86 21.98 -15.06 12.52
N SER A 87 21.04 -14.23 12.98
CA SER A 87 19.65 -14.67 13.12
C SER A 87 19.02 -14.90 11.74
N GLU A 88 18.11 -15.86 11.66
CA GLU A 88 17.28 -16.11 10.47
C GLU A 88 16.50 -14.86 10.03
N ALA A 89 16.06 -14.03 10.99
CA ALA A 89 15.48 -12.72 10.72
C ALA A 89 16.43 -11.77 9.99
N TYR A 90 17.71 -11.74 10.37
CA TYR A 90 18.69 -10.91 9.68
C TYR A 90 19.06 -11.49 8.31
N ALA A 91 19.14 -12.81 8.18
CA ALA A 91 19.37 -13.48 6.89
C ALA A 91 18.25 -13.19 5.87
N SER A 92 16.98 -13.32 6.26
CA SER A 92 15.83 -12.98 5.39
C SER A 92 15.77 -11.50 5.03
N THR A 93 16.23 -10.63 5.93
CA THR A 93 16.38 -9.20 5.65
C THR A 93 17.41 -8.92 4.55
N LEU A 94 18.51 -9.67 4.50
CA LEU A 94 19.52 -9.59 3.43
C LEU A 94 18.98 -10.15 2.10
N ASP A 95 18.24 -11.26 2.14
CA ASP A 95 17.57 -11.85 0.98
C ASP A 95 16.60 -10.87 0.30
N ILE A 96 15.75 -10.20 1.10
CA ILE A 96 14.86 -9.12 0.60
C ILE A 96 15.66 -8.00 -0.08
N SER A 97 16.83 -7.66 0.43
CA SER A 97 17.64 -6.57 -0.12
C SER A 97 18.35 -6.92 -1.42
N PHE A 98 18.86 -8.14 -1.56
CA PHE A 98 19.77 -8.49 -2.65
C PHE A 98 19.19 -9.46 -3.68
N ASP A 99 18.26 -10.33 -3.25
CA ASP A 99 17.73 -11.40 -4.09
C ASP A 99 16.31 -11.10 -4.58
N VAL A 100 15.53 -10.30 -3.85
CA VAL A 100 14.18 -9.87 -4.27
C VAL A 100 14.26 -8.62 -5.16
N ARG A 101 13.71 -8.70 -6.38
CA ARG A 101 13.65 -7.58 -7.33
C ARG A 101 12.87 -6.40 -6.72
N GLY A 102 13.53 -5.25 -6.59
CA GLY A 102 12.93 -4.04 -6.00
C GLY A 102 12.81 -4.08 -4.48
N GLY A 103 13.22 -5.16 -3.81
CA GLY A 103 13.09 -5.30 -2.36
C GLY A 103 13.92 -4.28 -1.58
N LEU A 104 15.10 -3.90 -2.07
CA LEU A 104 15.91 -2.84 -1.44
C LEU A 104 15.18 -1.49 -1.42
N LEU A 105 14.54 -1.10 -2.52
CA LEU A 105 13.81 0.17 -2.63
C LEU A 105 12.60 0.19 -1.68
N ILE A 106 11.82 -0.89 -1.67
CA ILE A 106 10.63 -1.00 -0.80
C ILE A 106 11.01 -0.95 0.67
N ARG A 107 12.19 -1.47 1.04
CA ARG A 107 12.66 -1.44 2.43
C ARG A 107 13.23 -0.08 2.87
N GLN A 108 13.56 0.80 1.93
CA GLN A 108 14.06 2.16 2.21
C GLN A 108 12.95 3.20 2.28
N LEU A 109 11.75 2.85 1.81
CA LEU A 109 10.57 3.71 1.75
C LEU A 109 9.76 3.62 3.05
#